data_AF-A0A498K041-F1
#
_entry.id   AF-A0A498K041-F1
#
_cell.length_a   1.000
_cell.length_b   1.000
_cell.length_c   1.000
_cell.angle_alpha   90.00
_cell.angle_beta   90.00
_cell.angle_gamma   90.00
#
_symmetry.space_group_name_H-M   'P 1'
#
loop_
_entity.id
_entity.type
_entity.pdbx_description
1 polymer ?
#
loop_
_entity_poly.entity_id
_entity_poly.type
_entity_poly.pdbx_seq_one_letter_code
_entity_poly.pdbx_strand_id
1 'polypeptide(L)'
;MVGLKLPDFHELIENLEADECKIRCLNNCSCQAYAQVNNIGCLVWSSDLIDIQEFTFGGNDLYIRLAHGELDEGKPVKLIASVTAVGFISILSAIAFGVQRLRGKKTGNTKEKTKLMQLNHTSDNSRDNLQEYIRKHDPSELFIYDFDSILNATNNFSTMNKLGEGGFGPVYKDDKQSHTVASQCDEFRPLF
;
A
#
# COMPACT_ATOMS: atom_id res chain seq x y z
N MET A 1 -23.07 -2.63 20.25
CA MET A 1 -21.88 -3.41 19.86
C MET A 1 -22.24 -4.08 18.55
N VAL A 2 -21.48 -3.78 17.51
CA VAL A 2 -21.60 -4.43 16.21
C VAL A 2 -20.93 -5.80 16.35
N GLY A 3 -21.55 -6.85 15.82
CA GLY A 3 -20.99 -8.20 15.80
C GLY A 3 -21.18 -8.84 14.43
N LEU A 4 -20.37 -9.83 14.11
CA LEU A 4 -20.43 -10.48 12.80
C LEU A 4 -21.16 -11.82 12.87
N LYS A 5 -21.90 -12.14 11.80
CA LYS A 5 -22.15 -13.52 11.41
C LYS A 5 -20.82 -14.13 11.00
N LEU A 6 -20.44 -15.23 11.64
CA LEU A 6 -19.20 -15.93 11.36
C LEU A 6 -19.30 -16.64 10.00
N PRO A 7 -18.19 -16.69 9.22
CA PRO A 7 -18.17 -17.31 7.91
C PRO A 7 -18.40 -18.83 7.94
N ASP A 8 -18.82 -19.38 6.80
CA ASP A 8 -19.01 -20.82 6.61
C ASP A 8 -17.67 -21.59 6.57
N PHE A 9 -17.74 -22.93 6.63
CA PHE A 9 -16.61 -23.85 6.48
C PHE A 9 -15.47 -23.68 7.51
N HIS A 10 -15.84 -23.52 8.79
CA HIS A 10 -14.89 -23.49 9.90
C HIS A 10 -14.49 -24.88 10.38
N GLU A 11 -13.29 -24.98 10.95
CA GLU A 11 -12.88 -26.08 11.83
C GLU A 11 -13.20 -25.72 13.29
N LEU A 12 -13.99 -26.55 13.97
CA LEU A 12 -14.30 -26.40 15.39
C LEU A 12 -13.23 -27.13 16.22
N ILE A 13 -12.63 -26.39 17.15
CA ILE A 13 -11.69 -26.92 18.14
C ILE A 13 -12.33 -26.75 19.52
N GLU A 14 -12.83 -27.87 20.05
CA GLU A 14 -13.46 -27.93 21.37
C GLU A 14 -12.41 -27.86 22.50
N ASN A 15 -12.81 -27.32 23.67
CA ASN A 15 -12.03 -27.32 24.92
C ASN A 15 -10.71 -26.53 24.91
N LEU A 16 -10.60 -25.51 24.07
CA LEU A 16 -9.46 -24.59 24.06
C LEU A 16 -9.74 -23.33 24.89
N GLU A 17 -8.77 -22.89 25.70
CA GLU A 17 -8.81 -21.57 26.33
C GLU A 17 -8.73 -20.46 25.25
N ALA A 18 -9.34 -19.30 25.52
CA ALA A 18 -9.49 -18.22 24.54
C ALA A 18 -8.14 -17.75 23.93
N ASP A 19 -7.08 -17.72 24.74
CA ASP A 19 -5.75 -17.31 24.29
C ASP A 19 -5.06 -18.37 23.43
N GLU A 20 -5.38 -19.65 23.63
CA GLU A 20 -4.80 -20.76 22.88
C GLU A 20 -5.30 -20.79 21.43
N CYS A 21 -6.53 -20.30 21.18
CA CYS A 21 -7.11 -20.20 19.84
C CYS A 21 -6.27 -19.27 18.94
N LYS A 22 -5.90 -18.10 19.48
CA LYS A 22 -5.02 -17.12 18.83
C LYS A 22 -3.64 -17.72 18.58
N ILE A 23 -3.04 -18.35 19.58
CA ILE A 23 -1.69 -18.93 19.49
C ILE A 23 -1.65 -20.02 18.42
N ARG A 24 -2.65 -20.90 18.37
CA ARG A 24 -2.73 -21.99 17.41
C ARG A 24 -2.87 -21.48 15.98
N CYS A 25 -3.72 -20.49 15.76
CA CYS A 25 -3.88 -19.87 14.45
C CYS A 25 -2.61 -19.08 14.05
N LEU A 26 -1.96 -18.37 14.98
CA LEU A 26 -0.66 -17.71 14.75
C LEU A 26 0.43 -18.67 14.30
N ASN A 27 0.51 -19.85 14.91
CA ASN A 27 1.50 -20.88 14.59
C ASN A 27 1.20 -21.65 13.29
N ASN A 28 0.08 -21.38 12.63
CA ASN A 28 -0.30 -22.00 11.36
C ASN A 28 -0.46 -20.93 10.28
N CYS A 29 0.51 -20.80 9.37
CA CYS A 29 0.46 -19.78 8.31
C CYS A 29 -0.62 -20.02 7.25
N SER A 30 -1.24 -21.20 7.23
CA SER A 30 -2.45 -21.43 6.42
C SER A 30 -3.72 -20.93 7.10
N CYS A 31 -3.68 -20.64 8.41
CA CYS A 31 -4.83 -20.07 9.12
C CYS A 31 -5.09 -18.64 8.65
N GLN A 32 -6.27 -18.37 8.09
CA GLN A 32 -6.67 -17.05 7.62
C GLN A 32 -7.44 -16.26 8.68
N ALA A 33 -8.21 -16.93 9.55
CA ALA A 33 -8.98 -16.28 10.60
C ALA A 33 -9.29 -17.21 11.78
N TYR A 34 -9.64 -16.64 12.93
CA TYR A 34 -10.20 -17.36 14.07
C TYR A 34 -11.30 -16.56 14.78
N ALA A 35 -12.17 -17.26 15.52
CA ALA A 35 -13.18 -16.66 16.38
C ALA A 35 -13.35 -17.50 17.67
N GLN A 36 -13.50 -16.82 18.81
CA GLN A 36 -13.76 -17.47 20.09
C GLN A 36 -15.24 -17.27 20.46
N VAL A 37 -16.00 -18.36 20.53
CA VAL A 37 -17.43 -18.30 20.86
C VAL A 37 -17.68 -18.98 22.21
N ASN A 38 -18.28 -18.24 23.14
CA ASN A 38 -18.60 -18.73 24.47
C ASN A 38 -19.47 -19.99 24.40
N ASN A 39 -19.07 -21.04 25.13
CA ASN A 39 -19.73 -22.36 25.17
C ASN A 39 -19.72 -23.18 23.86
N ILE A 40 -19.07 -22.70 22.80
CA ILE A 40 -18.87 -23.48 21.55
C ILE A 40 -17.39 -23.84 21.42
N GLY A 41 -16.50 -22.86 21.58
CA GLY A 41 -15.05 -23.06 21.49
C GLY A 41 -14.38 -22.19 20.43
N CYS A 42 -13.26 -22.67 19.93
CA CYS A 42 -12.43 -21.99 18.95
C CYS A 42 -12.81 -22.40 17.54
N LEU A 43 -13.17 -21.43 16.70
CA LEU A 43 -13.48 -21.61 15.29
C LEU A 43 -12.31 -21.09 14.47
N VAL A 44 -11.81 -21.90 13.53
CA VAL A 44 -10.61 -21.60 12.75
C VAL A 44 -10.89 -21.77 11.26
N TRP A 45 -10.39 -20.85 10.44
CA TRP A 45 -10.51 -20.90 8.99
C TRP A 45 -9.12 -20.97 8.36
N SER A 46 -8.95 -21.88 7.40
CA SER A 46 -7.71 -22.00 6.59
C SER A 46 -7.94 -21.72 5.10
N SER A 47 -9.17 -21.34 4.73
CA SER A 47 -9.58 -21.02 3.36
C SER A 47 -10.38 -19.73 3.36
N ASP A 48 -10.89 -19.36 2.18
CA ASP A 48 -11.58 -18.10 1.94
C ASP A 48 -12.79 -17.94 2.86
N LEU A 49 -12.95 -16.73 3.40
CA LEU A 49 -14.03 -16.39 4.31
C LEU A 49 -15.27 -16.01 3.51
N ILE A 50 -16.32 -16.83 3.58
CA ILE A 50 -17.54 -16.68 2.78
C ILE A 50 -18.74 -16.47 3.73
N ASP A 51 -19.70 -15.64 3.30
CA ASP A 51 -20.97 -15.41 3.99
C ASP A 51 -20.84 -14.67 5.35
N ILE A 52 -19.90 -13.72 5.43
CA ILE A 52 -19.78 -12.76 6.54
C ILE A 52 -20.87 -11.69 6.41
N GLN A 53 -21.54 -11.38 7.52
CA GLN A 53 -22.55 -10.32 7.58
C GLN A 53 -22.44 -9.52 8.88
N GLU A 54 -22.62 -8.19 8.78
CA GLU A 54 -22.63 -7.30 9.93
C GLU A 54 -24.01 -7.25 10.60
N PHE A 55 -24.04 -7.41 11.91
CA PHE A 55 -25.24 -7.25 12.71
C PHE A 55 -25.18 -5.99 13.57
N THR A 56 -26.29 -5.25 13.58
CA THR A 56 -26.48 -4.04 14.40
C THR A 56 -26.62 -4.35 15.88
N PHE A 57 -26.97 -5.60 16.23
CA PHE A 57 -27.04 -6.11 17.59
C PHE A 57 -26.81 -7.63 17.61
N GLY A 58 -25.97 -8.10 18.54
CA GLY A 58 -25.53 -9.50 18.60
C GLY A 58 -24.44 -9.82 17.57
N GLY A 59 -24.01 -11.08 17.52
CA GLY A 59 -22.90 -11.55 16.68
C GLY A 59 -21.65 -11.91 17.49
N ASN A 60 -20.57 -12.26 16.79
CA ASN A 60 -19.30 -12.67 17.39
C ASN A 60 -18.12 -11.92 16.77
N ASP A 61 -17.00 -11.92 17.49
CA ASP A 61 -15.74 -11.33 17.07
C ASP A 61 -14.97 -12.30 16.15
N LEU A 62 -14.63 -11.83 14.95
CA LEU A 62 -13.80 -12.54 13.97
C LEU A 62 -12.45 -11.84 13.86
N TYR A 63 -11.37 -12.58 14.03
CA TYR A 63 -10.00 -12.09 13.90
C TYR A 63 -9.39 -12.60 12.60
N ILE A 64 -8.93 -11.71 11.74
CA ILE A 64 -8.39 -12.05 10.42
C ILE A 64 -6.87 -11.78 10.38
N ARG A 65 -6.14 -12.63 9.66
CA ARG A 65 -4.72 -12.47 9.35
C ARG A 65 -4.54 -11.39 8.29
N LEU A 66 -3.74 -10.36 8.58
CA LEU A 66 -3.51 -9.22 7.67
C LEU A 66 -2.04 -9.14 7.24
N ALA A 67 -1.79 -9.04 5.94
CA ALA A 67 -0.44 -8.89 5.42
C ALA A 67 0.28 -7.67 6.01
N HIS A 68 1.59 -7.79 6.32
CA HIS A 68 2.46 -6.67 6.70
C HIS A 68 2.51 -5.61 5.58
N GLY A 69 1.54 -4.69 5.60
CA GLY A 69 1.33 -3.69 4.56
C GLY A 69 -0.12 -3.17 4.50
N GLU A 70 -1.08 -3.93 5.03
CA GLU A 70 -2.48 -3.50 5.19
C GLU A 70 -2.71 -2.73 6.51
N LEU A 71 -1.64 -2.41 7.23
CA LEU A 71 -1.60 -1.49 8.36
C LEU A 71 -1.76 -0.03 7.92
N ASP A 72 -2.74 0.30 7.06
CA ASP A 72 -3.24 1.68 7.04
C ASP A 72 -4.22 1.76 8.22
N GLU A 73 -3.72 2.36 9.30
CA GLU A 73 -4.55 2.78 10.44
C GLU A 73 -5.84 3.38 9.91
N GLY A 74 -6.97 2.85 10.40
CA GLY A 74 -8.28 3.39 10.12
C GLY A 74 -8.29 4.91 10.26
N LYS A 75 -8.21 5.60 9.13
CA LYS A 75 -8.70 6.97 9.01
C LYS A 75 -10.18 6.80 8.71
N PRO A 76 -11.07 6.94 9.72
CA PRO A 76 -12.50 6.97 9.43
C PRO A 76 -12.75 8.14 8.48
N VAL A 77 -13.16 7.80 7.25
CA VAL A 77 -14.07 8.57 6.41
C VAL A 77 -13.89 10.11 6.54
N LYS A 78 -12.72 10.63 6.18
CA LYS A 78 -12.54 12.05 5.81
C LYS A 78 -12.62 12.29 4.30
N LEU A 79 -13.13 11.32 3.53
CA LEU A 79 -13.39 11.47 2.09
C LEU A 79 -14.79 12.03 1.75
N ILE A 80 -15.49 12.63 2.72
CA ILE A 80 -16.68 13.46 2.43
C ILE A 80 -16.46 14.94 2.79
N ALA A 81 -15.34 15.30 3.44
CA ALA A 81 -15.00 16.69 3.75
C ALA A 81 -13.95 17.32 2.82
N SER A 82 -13.38 16.58 1.85
CA SER A 82 -12.30 17.07 0.97
C SER A 82 -12.74 17.45 -0.45
N VAL A 83 -14.01 17.22 -0.84
CA VAL A 83 -14.52 17.66 -2.16
C VAL A 83 -15.07 19.09 -2.12
N THR A 84 -15.35 19.64 -0.93
CA THR A 84 -15.88 21.01 -0.81
C THR A 84 -14.81 22.06 -1.06
N ALA A 85 -13.57 21.87 -0.61
CA ALA A 85 -12.52 22.88 -0.73
C ALA A 85 -12.11 23.18 -2.19
N VAL A 86 -11.97 22.16 -3.03
CA VAL A 86 -11.58 22.34 -4.45
C VAL A 86 -12.73 22.93 -5.27
N GLY A 87 -13.98 22.55 -4.96
CA GLY A 87 -15.17 23.12 -5.58
C GLY A 87 -15.34 24.61 -5.31
N PHE A 88 -15.16 25.05 -4.05
CA PHE A 88 -15.29 26.47 -3.69
C PHE A 88 -14.22 27.35 -4.36
N ILE A 89 -12.96 26.89 -4.43
CA ILE A 89 -11.89 27.64 -5.09
C ILE A 89 -12.15 27.77 -6.61
N SER A 90 -12.67 26.70 -7.24
CA SER A 90 -13.00 26.71 -8.66
C SER A 90 -14.17 27.67 -8.98
N ILE A 91 -15.20 27.70 -8.13
CA ILE A 91 -16.36 28.61 -8.31
C ILE A 91 -15.95 30.07 -8.07
N LEU A 92 -15.17 30.36 -7.03
CA LEU A 92 -14.71 31.73 -6.75
C LEU A 92 -13.81 32.28 -7.87
N SER A 93 -12.93 31.45 -8.44
CA SER A 93 -12.09 31.85 -9.57
C SER A 93 -12.89 32.14 -10.84
N ALA A 94 -13.91 31.33 -11.15
CA ALA A 94 -14.81 31.56 -12.28
C ALA A 94 -15.62 32.86 -12.13
N ILE A 95 -16.14 33.14 -10.94
CA ILE A 95 -16.87 34.38 -10.65
C ILE A 95 -15.94 35.60 -10.77
N ALA A 96 -14.73 35.53 -10.18
CA ALA A 96 -13.75 36.61 -10.27
C ALA A 96 -13.34 36.89 -11.72
N PHE A 97 -13.08 35.85 -12.51
CA PHE A 97 -12.76 35.96 -13.94
C PHE A 97 -13.92 36.56 -14.75
N GLY A 98 -15.16 36.14 -14.46
CA GLY A 98 -16.36 36.71 -15.08
C GLY A 98 -16.51 38.21 -14.80
N VAL A 99 -16.34 38.63 -13.55
CA VAL A 99 -16.40 40.06 -13.16
C VAL A 99 -15.27 40.86 -13.80
N GLN A 100 -14.04 40.33 -13.85
CA GLN A 100 -12.92 40.97 -14.53
C GLN A 100 -13.18 41.14 -16.03
N ARG A 101 -13.75 40.13 -16.70
CA ARG A 101 -14.08 40.20 -18.13
C ARG A 101 -15.21 41.20 -18.40
N LEU A 102 -16.21 41.29 -17.53
CA LEU A 102 -17.28 42.29 -17.61
C LEU A 102 -16.77 43.71 -17.32
N ARG A 103 -15.80 43.87 -16.42
CA ARG A 103 -15.10 45.14 -16.17
C ARG A 103 -14.16 45.52 -17.31
N GLY A 104 -13.44 44.56 -17.90
CA GLY A 104 -12.58 44.74 -19.07
C GLY A 104 -13.38 45.14 -20.32
N LYS A 105 -14.61 44.65 -20.46
CA LYS A 105 -15.54 45.09 -21.52
C LYS A 105 -16.04 46.54 -21.33
N LYS A 106 -15.89 47.12 -20.12
CA LYS A 106 -16.13 48.55 -19.85
C LYS A 106 -14.89 49.43 -19.99
N THR A 107 -13.71 48.86 -20.22
CA THR A 107 -12.47 49.62 -20.52
C THR A 107 -11.98 49.28 -21.93
N GLY A 108 -12.82 49.61 -22.91
CA GLY A 108 -12.39 49.75 -24.29
C GLY A 108 -11.65 51.07 -24.45
N ASN A 109 -10.40 51.17 -23.96
CA ASN A 109 -9.35 51.96 -24.60
C ASN A 109 -7.96 51.79 -23.95
N THR A 110 -6.97 51.56 -24.82
CA THR A 110 -5.54 51.91 -24.69
C THR A 110 -4.52 50.80 -24.35
N LYS A 111 -3.98 50.23 -25.44
CA LYS A 111 -2.55 50.09 -25.81
C LYS A 111 -1.57 49.36 -24.87
N GLU A 112 -1.21 48.15 -25.28
CA GLU A 112 0.14 47.67 -25.63
C GLU A 112 1.37 48.31 -24.95
N LYS A 113 2.24 47.48 -24.35
CA LYS A 113 3.70 47.47 -24.62
C LYS A 113 4.46 46.32 -23.94
N THR A 114 4.92 45.42 -24.80
CA THR A 114 6.25 44.80 -24.90
C THR A 114 7.28 45.08 -23.79
N LYS A 115 7.85 44.00 -23.23
CA LYS A 115 9.31 43.91 -23.05
C LYS A 115 9.79 42.45 -23.08
N LEU A 116 10.53 42.15 -24.15
CA LEU A 116 11.38 40.97 -24.33
C LEU A 116 12.68 41.14 -23.50
N MET A 117 13.56 40.11 -23.55
CA MET A 117 14.92 39.96 -22.98
C MET A 117 14.93 39.32 -21.57
N GLN A 118 15.62 38.20 -21.31
CA GLN A 118 16.92 37.81 -21.83
C GLN A 118 17.11 36.29 -21.95
N LEU A 119 17.88 35.94 -22.97
CA LEU A 119 18.60 34.70 -23.22
C LEU A 119 19.67 34.49 -22.13
N ASN A 120 19.84 33.29 -21.60
CA ASN A 120 21.12 32.84 -21.02
C ASN A 120 21.33 31.34 -21.28
N HIS A 121 22.29 31.11 -22.18
CA HIS A 121 23.35 30.11 -22.18
C HIS A 121 23.17 28.79 -21.39
N THR A 122 23.26 27.73 -22.19
CA THR A 122 23.57 26.32 -21.93
C THR A 122 24.49 26.01 -20.73
N SER A 123 24.10 24.97 -19.96
CA SER A 123 25.01 24.04 -19.30
C SER A 123 24.34 22.67 -19.14
N ASP A 124 24.89 21.70 -19.86
CA ASP A 124 25.02 20.26 -19.58
C ASP A 124 23.82 19.50 -18.97
N ASN A 125 23.25 18.54 -19.73
CA ASN A 125 22.36 17.51 -19.19
C ASN A 125 22.39 16.23 -20.04
N SER A 126 23.50 15.49 -20.00
CA SER A 126 23.53 14.07 -20.42
C SER A 126 22.78 13.12 -19.45
N ARG A 127 21.77 13.62 -18.71
CA ARG A 127 20.93 12.85 -17.77
C ARG A 127 19.43 12.84 -18.11
N ASP A 128 19.03 13.49 -19.21
CA ASP A 128 17.60 13.62 -19.55
C ASP A 128 17.02 12.37 -20.25
N ASN A 129 17.85 11.50 -20.85
CA ASN A 129 17.35 10.34 -21.59
C ASN A 129 16.84 9.19 -20.69
N LEU A 130 17.37 9.02 -19.46
CA LEU A 130 16.89 7.99 -18.54
C LEU A 130 15.59 8.42 -17.85
N GLN A 131 15.45 9.71 -17.57
CA GLN A 131 14.25 10.26 -16.95
C GLN A 131 13.05 10.23 -17.91
N GLU A 132 13.29 10.39 -19.21
CA GLU A 132 12.25 10.25 -20.23
C GLU A 132 11.76 8.80 -20.39
N TYR A 133 12.64 7.80 -20.22
CA TYR A 133 12.27 6.38 -20.23
C TYR A 133 11.45 6.00 -18.98
N ILE A 134 11.86 6.48 -17.80
CA ILE A 134 11.16 6.24 -16.52
C ILE A 134 9.81 6.97 -16.46
N ARG A 135 9.65 8.12 -17.13
CA ARG A 135 8.36 8.84 -17.17
C ARG A 135 7.30 8.16 -18.03
N LYS A 136 7.71 7.21 -18.90
CA LYS A 136 6.83 6.51 -19.84
C LYS A 136 6.39 5.13 -19.35
N HIS A 137 7.05 4.60 -18.31
CA HIS A 137 6.72 3.33 -17.66
C HIS A 137 6.32 3.57 -16.21
N ASP A 138 5.41 2.74 -15.68
CA ASP A 138 4.98 2.81 -14.29
C ASP A 138 6.18 2.58 -13.36
N PRO A 139 6.56 3.54 -12.48
CA PRO A 139 7.73 3.41 -11.60
C PRO A 139 7.63 2.24 -10.61
N SER A 140 6.48 1.57 -10.53
CA SER A 140 6.26 0.37 -9.73
C SER A 140 6.86 -0.92 -10.30
N GLU A 141 7.32 -0.96 -11.56
CA GLU A 141 7.82 -2.19 -12.21
C GLU A 141 9.35 -2.24 -12.44
N LEU A 142 10.09 -1.16 -12.18
CA LEU A 142 11.54 -1.10 -12.41
C LEU A 142 12.29 -0.69 -11.14
N PHE A 143 12.85 -1.67 -10.45
CA PHE A 143 13.76 -1.43 -9.34
C PHE A 143 15.15 -1.07 -9.86
N ILE A 144 15.56 0.17 -9.62
CA ILE A 144 16.94 0.60 -9.85
C ILE A 144 17.70 0.34 -8.54
N TYR A 145 18.72 -0.52 -8.61
CA TYR A 145 19.58 -0.82 -7.48
C TYR A 145 20.94 -0.14 -7.65
N ASP A 146 21.41 0.48 -6.57
CA ASP A 146 22.76 1.04 -6.52
C ASP A 146 23.81 -0.08 -6.43
N PHE A 147 25.00 0.15 -6.98
CA PHE A 147 26.07 -0.85 -6.96
C PHE A 147 26.46 -1.26 -5.54
N ASP A 148 26.46 -0.32 -4.59
CA ASP A 148 26.69 -0.60 -3.17
C ASP A 148 25.64 -1.55 -2.58
N SER A 149 24.39 -1.47 -3.05
CA SER A 149 23.33 -2.39 -2.63
C SER A 149 23.62 -3.81 -3.13
N ILE A 150 24.11 -3.96 -4.36
CA ILE A 150 24.49 -5.25 -4.95
C ILE A 150 25.70 -5.83 -4.21
N LEU A 151 26.71 -5.01 -3.90
CA LEU A 151 27.88 -5.43 -3.13
C LEU A 151 27.48 -5.92 -1.74
N ASN A 152 26.62 -5.17 -1.04
CA ASN A 152 26.18 -5.56 0.29
C ASN A 152 25.33 -6.83 0.26
N ALA A 153 24.40 -6.95 -0.70
CA ALA A 153 23.58 -8.14 -0.88
C ALA A 153 24.41 -9.38 -1.21
N THR A 154 25.39 -9.27 -2.10
CA THR A 154 26.23 -10.43 -2.49
C THR A 154 27.39 -10.69 -1.54
N ASN A 155 27.52 -9.90 -0.46
CA ASN A 155 28.70 -9.87 0.41
C ASN A 155 30.00 -9.75 -0.39
N ASN A 156 30.08 -8.68 -1.19
CA ASN A 156 31.18 -8.37 -2.11
C ASN A 156 31.51 -9.54 -3.06
N PHE A 157 30.47 -10.14 -3.65
CA PHE A 157 30.59 -11.31 -4.54
C PHE A 157 31.37 -12.49 -3.92
N SER A 158 31.10 -12.76 -2.63
CA SER A 158 31.71 -13.88 -1.91
C SER A 158 31.47 -15.20 -2.63
N THR A 159 32.50 -16.03 -2.73
CA THR A 159 32.41 -17.36 -3.36
C THR A 159 31.46 -18.29 -2.62
N MET A 160 31.20 -18.06 -1.33
CA MET A 160 30.20 -18.81 -0.55
C MET A 160 28.76 -18.59 -1.06
N ASN A 161 28.53 -17.45 -1.71
CA ASN A 161 27.23 -17.09 -2.28
C ASN A 161 27.17 -17.38 -3.78
N LYS A 162 28.20 -17.97 -4.38
CA LYS A 162 28.19 -18.34 -5.80
C LYS A 162 27.31 -19.57 -6.02
N LEU A 163 26.29 -19.44 -6.87
CA LEU A 163 25.40 -20.53 -7.28
C LEU A 163 25.99 -21.33 -8.44
N GLY A 164 26.75 -20.70 -9.33
CA GLY A 164 27.38 -21.35 -10.48
C GLY A 164 28.03 -20.36 -11.43
N GLU A 165 28.68 -20.87 -12.48
CA GLU A 165 29.26 -20.07 -13.56
C GLU A 165 29.15 -20.84 -14.88
N GLY A 166 28.79 -20.12 -15.95
CA GLY A 166 28.68 -20.66 -17.30
C GLY A 166 28.92 -19.57 -18.35
N GLY A 167 28.44 -19.78 -19.59
CA GLY A 167 28.61 -18.81 -20.69
C GLY A 167 27.99 -17.43 -20.47
N PHE A 168 27.20 -17.26 -19.40
CA PHE A 168 26.59 -16.00 -18.98
C PHE A 168 27.32 -15.33 -17.80
N GLY A 169 28.44 -15.90 -17.33
CA GLY A 169 29.18 -15.42 -16.17
C GLY A 169 28.77 -16.07 -14.85
N PRO A 170 29.30 -15.59 -13.71
CA PRO A 170 29.01 -16.11 -12.39
C PRO A 170 27.67 -15.61 -11.86
N VAL A 171 26.92 -16.49 -11.20
CA VAL A 171 25.63 -16.19 -10.55
C VAL A 171 25.80 -16.27 -9.05
N TYR A 172 25.33 -15.25 -8.32
CA TYR A 172 25.41 -15.17 -6.86
C TYR A 172 24.02 -15.09 -6.23
N LYS A 173 23.84 -15.73 -5.07
CA LYS A 173 22.68 -15.51 -4.19
C LYS A 173 22.93 -14.29 -3.28
N ASP A 174 21.85 -13.66 -2.86
CA ASP A 174 21.90 -12.65 -1.80
C ASP A 174 22.21 -13.34 -0.45
N ASP A 175 23.18 -12.79 0.28
CA ASP A 175 23.56 -13.19 1.63
C ASP A 175 22.37 -13.07 2.60
N LYS A 176 21.50 -12.07 2.36
CA LYS A 176 20.26 -11.87 3.11
C LYS A 176 19.16 -12.89 2.78
N GLN A 177 19.35 -13.75 1.76
CA GLN A 177 18.47 -14.92 1.55
C GLN A 177 18.96 -16.18 2.28
N SER A 178 20.09 -16.13 3.01
CA SER A 178 20.43 -17.17 4.00
C SER A 178 19.75 -16.94 5.36
N HIS A 179 18.74 -16.08 5.40
CA HIS A 179 17.72 -16.21 6.43
C HIS A 179 16.95 -17.50 6.13
N THR A 180 16.91 -18.41 7.10
CA THR A 180 15.69 -19.20 7.30
C THR A 180 14.55 -18.18 7.21
N VAL A 181 13.82 -18.17 6.10
CA VAL A 181 12.54 -17.49 6.06
C VAL A 181 11.68 -18.32 7.00
N ALA A 182 11.79 -18.03 8.30
CA ALA A 182 10.59 -18.05 9.10
C ALA A 182 9.69 -17.08 8.35
N SER A 183 8.76 -17.64 7.57
CA SER A 183 7.60 -16.88 7.14
C SER A 183 7.02 -16.38 8.44
N GLN A 184 7.31 -15.13 8.78
CA GLN A 184 6.69 -14.46 9.91
C GLN A 184 5.24 -14.32 9.48
N CYS A 185 4.47 -15.36 9.79
CA CYS A 185 3.03 -15.40 9.79
C CYS A 185 2.54 -14.03 10.25
N ASP A 186 1.85 -13.34 9.33
CA ASP A 186 1.22 -12.04 9.52
C ASP A 186 0.40 -11.92 10.83
N GLU A 187 0.24 -10.71 11.37
CA GLU A 187 -0.45 -10.48 12.65
C GLU A 187 -1.99 -10.55 12.50
N PHE A 188 -2.70 -11.02 13.53
CA PHE A 188 -4.17 -11.07 13.57
C PHE A 188 -4.77 -9.81 14.23
N ARG A 189 -5.81 -9.25 13.61
CA ARG A 189 -6.61 -8.14 14.14
C ARG A 189 -8.11 -8.48 14.12
N PRO A 190 -8.90 -7.96 15.06
CA PRO A 190 -10.35 -8.09 15.01
C PRO A 190 -10.91 -7.28 13.84
N LEU A 191 -11.90 -7.83 13.13
CA LEU A 191 -12.59 -7.12 12.06
C LEU A 191 -13.75 -6.30 12.63
N PHE A 192 -13.45 -5.06 13.05
CA PHE A 192 -14.42 -4.05 13.50
C PHE A 192 -14.02 -2.64 13.07
#